data_AF-A0A2B7Z2T0-F1
#
_entry.id   AF-A0A2B7Z2T0-F1
#
_cell.length_a   1.000
_cell.length_b   1.000
_cell.length_c   1.000
_cell.angle_alpha   90.00
_cell.angle_beta   90.00
_cell.angle_gamma   90.00
#
_symmetry.space_group_name_H-M   'P 1'
#
loop_
_entity.id
_entity.type
_entity.pdbx_description
1 polymer ?
#
loop_
_entity_poly.entity_id
_entity_poly.type
_entity_poly.pdbx_seq_one_letter_code
_entity_poly.pdbx_strand_id
1 'polypeptide(L)'
;MISPLKQFTNYTNAGPGLENFLRLIQSICQVVATLSASSVAFEKWTIAWQHLALSRRYFRYFQFIDCFDNAWSAFSDQGTSKGYVLRTLEAGRWSGMGGYLLLEALTILDALKIWETTWAKQVFIESYKLWFYGLTFYLAATVWQLLGLPGTPGNTTAASSKSTSSSEKTSSNGNAAAAAAEKDTKENAAAVLGKGAGVSRQRLMKDLVVAGCDILIPGSTLGWIDVSFLTVASTAVLTSVLVGQDRWAKIQGR
;
A
#
# COMPACT_ATOMS: atom_id res chain seq x y z
N MET A 1 10.39 10.65 -25.82
CA MET A 1 9.16 10.44 -25.03
C MET A 1 8.77 8.97 -25.11
N ILE A 2 8.53 8.29 -23.98
CA ILE A 2 8.08 6.89 -23.97
C ILE A 2 6.61 6.85 -24.44
N SER A 3 6.27 5.96 -25.37
CA SER A 3 4.88 5.79 -25.85
C SER A 3 3.94 5.40 -24.70
N PRO A 4 2.66 5.81 -24.72
CA PRO A 4 1.71 5.51 -23.64
C PRO A 4 1.55 4.01 -23.41
N LEU A 5 1.60 3.21 -24.47
CA LEU A 5 1.54 1.75 -24.38
C LEU A 5 2.75 1.19 -23.61
N LYS A 6 3.96 1.69 -23.88
CA LYS A 6 5.16 1.26 -23.16
C LYS A 6 5.14 1.71 -21.69
N GLN A 7 4.59 2.89 -21.38
CA GLN A 7 4.38 3.30 -20.00
C GLN A 7 3.41 2.37 -19.26
N PHE A 8 2.32 1.96 -19.93
CA PHE A 8 1.37 1.00 -19.38
C PHE A 8 2.01 -0.37 -19.15
N THR A 9 2.78 -0.89 -20.11
CA THR A 9 3.54 -2.12 -19.96
C THR A 9 4.49 -2.07 -18.77
N ASN A 10 5.23 -0.98 -18.59
CA ASN A 10 6.11 -0.81 -17.44
C ASN A 10 5.34 -0.83 -16.11
N TYR A 11 4.17 -0.19 -16.08
CA TYR A 11 3.31 -0.15 -14.89
C TYR A 11 2.76 -1.53 -14.52
N THR A 12 2.27 -2.30 -15.50
CA THR A 12 1.72 -3.63 -15.25
C THR A 12 2.79 -4.69 -15.01
N ASN A 13 4.03 -4.47 -15.49
CA ASN A 13 5.15 -5.37 -15.21
C ASN A 13 5.76 -5.13 -13.83
N ALA A 14 5.59 -3.94 -13.25
CA ALA A 14 5.91 -3.71 -11.86
C ALA A 14 4.82 -4.36 -10.99
N GLY A 15 5.18 -5.34 -10.15
CA GLY A 15 4.25 -5.92 -9.16
C GLY A 15 3.39 -4.90 -8.39
N PRO A 16 3.97 -3.77 -7.94
CA PRO A 16 3.24 -2.66 -7.34
C PRO A 16 2.17 -2.01 -8.21
N GLY A 17 2.47 -1.80 -9.50
CA GLY A 17 1.53 -1.19 -10.44
C GLY A 17 0.44 -2.20 -10.81
N LEU A 18 0.80 -3.46 -11.02
CA LEU A 18 -0.13 -4.55 -11.26
C LEU A 18 -1.13 -4.73 -10.12
N GLU A 19 -0.67 -4.78 -8.87
CA GLU A 19 -1.55 -4.95 -7.71
C GLU A 19 -2.56 -3.81 -7.58
N ASN A 20 -2.14 -2.56 -7.87
CA ASN A 20 -3.03 -1.41 -7.87
C ASN A 20 -4.03 -1.47 -9.04
N PHE A 21 -3.59 -1.89 -10.22
CA PHE A 21 -4.47 -2.11 -11.36
C PHE A 21 -5.54 -3.16 -11.06
N LEU A 22 -5.16 -4.28 -10.42
CA LEU A 22 -6.10 -5.29 -9.96
C LEU A 22 -7.08 -4.73 -8.92
N ARG A 23 -6.63 -3.86 -8.00
CA ARG A 23 -7.51 -3.17 -7.03
C ARG A 23 -8.54 -2.28 -7.75
N LEU A 24 -8.11 -1.58 -8.79
CA LEU A 24 -8.99 -0.74 -9.60
C LEU A 24 -10.05 -1.59 -10.32
N ILE A 25 -9.65 -2.67 -10.99
CA ILE A 25 -10.63 -3.55 -11.67
C ILE A 25 -11.59 -4.19 -10.65
N GLN A 26 -11.06 -4.68 -9.52
CA GLN A 26 -11.87 -5.26 -8.45
C GLN A 26 -12.96 -4.29 -7.97
N SER A 27 -12.60 -3.04 -7.69
CA SER A 27 -13.53 -2.02 -7.20
C SER A 27 -14.53 -1.58 -8.27
N ILE A 28 -14.14 -1.52 -9.54
CA ILE A 28 -15.08 -1.30 -10.65
C ILE A 28 -16.10 -2.45 -10.74
N CYS A 29 -15.65 -3.71 -10.65
CA CYS A 29 -16.55 -4.85 -10.63
C CYS A 29 -17.53 -4.82 -9.45
N GLN A 30 -17.09 -4.36 -8.27
CA GLN A 30 -17.97 -4.17 -7.11
C GLN A 30 -19.05 -3.12 -7.37
N VAL A 31 -18.69 -1.97 -7.96
CA VAL A 31 -19.66 -0.92 -8.33
C VAL A 31 -20.67 -1.46 -9.36
N VAL A 32 -20.19 -2.13 -10.42
CA VAL A 32 -21.06 -2.70 -11.45
C VAL A 32 -21.97 -3.79 -10.88
N ALA A 33 -21.49 -4.61 -9.95
CA ALA A 33 -22.33 -5.58 -9.25
C ALA A 33 -23.49 -4.86 -8.56
N THR A 34 -23.23 -3.83 -7.75
CA THR A 34 -24.30 -3.10 -7.04
C THR A 34 -25.28 -2.35 -7.92
N LEU A 35 -24.86 -1.93 -9.10
CA LEU A 35 -25.74 -1.23 -10.05
C LEU A 35 -26.50 -2.20 -10.97
N SER A 36 -26.18 -3.49 -10.92
CA SER A 36 -26.83 -4.50 -11.77
C SER A 36 -28.26 -4.75 -11.30
N ALA A 37 -29.23 -4.47 -12.17
CA ALA A 37 -30.65 -4.77 -11.90
C ALA A 37 -30.98 -6.28 -11.98
N SER A 38 -30.15 -7.06 -12.67
CA SER A 38 -30.33 -8.51 -12.82
C SER A 38 -29.54 -9.29 -11.77
N SER A 39 -30.22 -10.20 -11.06
CA SER A 39 -29.60 -11.11 -10.08
C SER A 39 -28.47 -11.94 -10.69
N VAL A 40 -28.64 -12.40 -11.93
CA VAL A 40 -27.61 -13.20 -12.64
C VAL A 40 -26.36 -12.39 -12.92
N ALA A 41 -26.52 -11.11 -13.28
CA ALA A 41 -25.39 -10.22 -13.51
C ALA A 41 -24.67 -9.90 -12.18
N PHE A 42 -25.43 -9.64 -11.12
CA PHE A 42 -24.89 -9.40 -9.78
C PHE A 42 -24.00 -10.56 -9.30
N GLU A 43 -24.45 -11.80 -9.43
CA GLU A 43 -23.69 -12.99 -9.02
C GLU A 43 -22.38 -13.13 -9.81
N LYS A 44 -22.43 -12.96 -11.13
CA LYS A 44 -21.23 -13.05 -11.99
C LYS A 44 -20.19 -11.98 -11.65
N TRP A 45 -20.62 -10.74 -11.47
CA TRP A 45 -19.72 -9.66 -11.05
C TRP A 45 -19.19 -9.88 -9.64
N THR A 46 -19.98 -10.51 -8.77
CA THR A 46 -19.57 -10.87 -7.42
C THR A 46 -18.43 -11.87 -7.41
N ILE A 47 -18.58 -12.95 -8.18
CA ILE A 47 -17.55 -13.95 -8.39
C ILE A 47 -16.28 -13.30 -8.96
N ALA A 48 -16.43 -12.42 -9.96
CA ALA A 48 -15.30 -11.75 -10.59
C ALA A 48 -14.49 -10.90 -9.59
N TRP A 49 -15.13 -10.03 -8.79
CA TRP A 49 -14.38 -9.21 -7.85
C TRP A 49 -13.80 -10.03 -6.70
N GLN A 50 -14.45 -11.12 -6.27
CA GLN A 50 -13.92 -12.02 -5.25
C GLN A 50 -12.63 -12.71 -5.72
N HIS A 51 -12.60 -13.21 -6.95
CA HIS A 51 -11.39 -13.80 -7.52
C HIS A 51 -10.27 -12.77 -7.66
N LEU A 52 -10.57 -11.54 -8.10
CA LEU A 52 -9.58 -10.47 -8.17
C LEU A 52 -9.03 -10.09 -6.79
N ALA A 53 -9.90 -10.05 -5.77
CA ALA A 53 -9.48 -9.82 -4.38
C ALA A 53 -8.55 -10.94 -3.89
N LEU A 54 -8.88 -12.19 -4.20
CA LEU A 54 -8.05 -13.35 -3.88
C LEU A 54 -6.70 -13.30 -4.62
N SER A 55 -6.68 -12.96 -5.91
CA SER A 55 -5.44 -12.77 -6.68
C SER A 55 -4.52 -11.74 -6.03
N ARG A 56 -5.07 -10.63 -5.54
CA ARG A 56 -4.31 -9.59 -4.83
C ARG A 56 -3.71 -10.06 -3.51
N ARG A 57 -4.32 -11.04 -2.83
CA ARG A 57 -3.72 -11.63 -1.61
C ARG A 57 -2.38 -12.28 -1.90
N TYR A 58 -2.23 -12.93 -3.06
CA TYR A 58 -0.95 -13.55 -3.45
C TYR A 58 0.15 -12.52 -3.69
N PHE A 59 -0.14 -11.42 -4.38
CA PHE A 59 0.84 -10.36 -4.61
C PHE A 59 1.34 -9.73 -3.30
N ARG A 60 0.50 -9.74 -2.26
CA ARG A 60 0.82 -9.16 -0.96
C ARG A 60 1.31 -10.18 0.07
N TYR A 61 1.41 -11.46 -0.30
CA TYR A 61 1.58 -12.55 0.65
C TYR A 61 2.77 -12.38 1.60
N PHE A 62 3.92 -11.90 1.09
CA PHE A 62 5.12 -11.67 1.90
C PHE A 62 5.33 -10.20 2.32
N GLN A 63 4.44 -9.29 1.93
CA GLN A 63 4.61 -7.85 2.22
C GLN A 63 4.50 -7.54 3.72
N PHE A 64 4.00 -8.46 4.54
CA PHE A 64 4.03 -8.30 6.00
C PHE A 64 5.47 -8.20 6.53
N ILE A 65 6.44 -8.84 5.86
CA ILE A 65 7.86 -8.79 6.24
C ILE A 65 8.39 -7.37 6.10
N ASP A 66 8.13 -6.73 4.96
CA ASP A 66 8.49 -5.33 4.74
C ASP A 66 7.80 -4.42 5.75
N CYS A 67 6.55 -4.70 6.10
CA CYS A 67 5.83 -3.90 7.10
C CYS A 67 6.50 -4.01 8.48
N PHE A 68 6.91 -5.20 8.91
CA PHE A 68 7.61 -5.36 10.18
C PHE A 68 9.02 -4.78 10.17
N ASP A 69 9.75 -4.86 9.06
CA ASP A 69 11.05 -4.20 8.90
C ASP A 69 10.92 -2.67 9.00
N ASN A 70 9.91 -2.09 8.33
CA ASN A 70 9.61 -0.66 8.44
C ASN A 70 9.16 -0.27 9.86
N ALA A 71 8.38 -1.12 10.55
CA ALA A 71 7.98 -0.87 11.94
C ALA A 71 9.20 -0.86 12.88
N TRP A 72 10.11 -1.83 12.69
CA TRP A 72 11.33 -1.93 13.47
C TRP A 72 12.27 -0.76 13.19
N SER A 73 12.46 -0.39 11.92
CA SER A 73 13.25 0.78 11.54
C SER A 73 12.67 2.06 12.14
N ALA A 74 11.36 2.27 12.04
CA ALA A 74 10.69 3.41 12.67
C ALA A 74 10.91 3.42 14.19
N PHE A 75 10.79 2.28 14.86
CA PHE A 75 10.96 2.20 16.31
C PHE A 75 12.41 2.41 16.79
N SER A 76 13.37 1.83 16.07
CA SER A 76 14.80 1.83 16.42
C SER A 76 15.54 3.11 16.05
N ASP A 77 14.95 3.94 15.19
CA ASP A 77 15.52 5.22 14.80
C ASP A 77 15.48 6.23 15.96
N GLN A 78 16.57 6.23 16.75
CA GLN A 78 16.78 7.18 17.83
C GLN A 78 17.48 8.47 17.38
N GLY A 79 17.96 8.53 16.13
CA GLY A 79 18.79 9.63 15.63
C GLY A 79 18.06 10.67 14.78
N THR A 80 16.85 10.38 14.30
CA THR A 80 16.14 11.26 13.36
C THR A 80 15.30 12.32 14.07
N SER A 81 15.29 13.53 13.48
CA SER A 81 14.55 14.74 13.89
C SER A 81 13.02 14.61 13.95
N LYS A 82 12.46 13.41 13.75
CA LYS A 82 11.04 13.11 13.90
C LYS A 82 10.74 12.95 15.38
N GLY A 83 9.92 13.84 15.95
CA GLY A 83 9.56 13.79 17.37
C GLY A 83 9.01 12.42 17.80
N TYR A 84 9.18 12.06 19.07
CA TYR A 84 8.81 10.75 19.64
C TYR A 84 7.40 10.29 19.26
N VAL A 85 6.43 11.22 19.25
CA VAL A 85 5.04 10.94 18.87
C VAL A 85 4.91 10.48 17.42
N LEU A 86 5.59 11.12 16.48
CA LEU A 86 5.51 10.73 15.07
C LEU A 86 6.14 9.35 14.87
N ARG A 87 7.22 9.05 15.60
CA ARG A 87 7.89 7.76 15.57
C ARG A 87 7.00 6.61 16.06
N THR A 88 6.30 6.80 17.18
CA THR A 88 5.39 5.78 17.72
C THR A 88 4.17 5.57 16.82
N LEU A 89 3.63 6.64 16.24
CA LEU A 89 2.53 6.54 15.26
C LEU A 89 2.97 5.83 13.97
N GLU A 90 4.19 6.10 13.49
CA GLU A 90 4.75 5.44 12.31
C GLU A 90 5.01 3.95 12.57
N ALA A 91 5.56 3.59 13.73
CA ALA A 91 5.71 2.20 14.15
C ALA A 91 4.34 1.49 14.26
N GLY A 92 3.36 2.12 14.93
CA GLY A 92 2.01 1.57 15.10
C GLY A 92 1.29 1.34 13.77
N ARG A 93 1.40 2.27 12.82
CA ARG A 93 0.91 2.11 11.44
C ARG A 93 1.49 0.86 10.79
N TRP A 94 2.82 0.71 10.79
CA TRP A 94 3.50 -0.39 10.13
C TRP A 94 3.21 -1.74 10.80
N SER A 95 3.16 -1.77 12.13
CA SER A 95 2.78 -2.97 12.89
C SER A 95 1.34 -3.40 12.62
N GLY A 96 0.39 -2.46 12.58
CA GLY A 96 -1.02 -2.76 12.27
C GLY A 96 -1.19 -3.30 10.84
N MET A 97 -0.52 -2.67 9.86
CA MET A 97 -0.53 -3.15 8.47
C MET A 97 0.15 -4.53 8.33
N GLY A 98 1.28 -4.74 9.01
CA GLY A 98 1.98 -6.03 9.01
C GLY A 98 1.15 -7.14 9.63
N GLY A 99 0.51 -6.87 10.77
CA GLY A 99 -0.39 -7.80 11.45
C GLY A 99 -1.60 -8.19 10.59
N TYR A 100 -2.23 -7.22 9.91
CA TYR A 100 -3.30 -7.49 8.95
C TYR A 100 -2.84 -8.45 7.84
N LEU A 101 -1.72 -8.14 7.18
CA LEU A 101 -1.20 -8.95 6.07
C LEU A 101 -0.77 -10.35 6.52
N LEU A 102 -0.19 -10.47 7.72
CA LEU A 102 0.19 -11.75 8.30
C LEU A 102 -1.04 -12.65 8.54
N LEU A 103 -2.09 -12.10 9.16
CA LEU A 103 -3.32 -12.86 9.42
C LEU A 103 -4.09 -13.18 8.11
N GLU A 104 -4.04 -12.30 7.11
CA GLU A 104 -4.56 -12.59 5.77
C GLU A 104 -3.78 -13.71 5.07
N ALA A 105 -2.45 -13.76 5.23
CA ALA A 105 -1.61 -14.83 4.71
C ALA A 105 -1.95 -16.19 5.37
N LEU A 106 -2.14 -16.22 6.70
CA LEU A 106 -2.52 -17.44 7.42
C LEU A 106 -3.88 -18.01 7.01
N THR A 107 -4.79 -17.16 6.53
CA THR A 107 -6.15 -17.55 6.12
C THR A 107 -6.29 -17.82 4.62
N ILE A 108 -5.18 -17.89 3.87
CA ILE A 108 -5.24 -18.05 2.41
C ILE A 108 -5.78 -19.43 1.98
N LEU A 109 -5.45 -20.50 2.72
CA LEU A 109 -5.92 -21.86 2.42
C LEU A 109 -7.43 -22.00 2.62
N ASP A 110 -7.97 -21.32 3.62
CA ASP A 110 -9.40 -21.25 3.89
C ASP A 110 -10.12 -20.44 2.79
N ALA A 111 -9.52 -19.31 2.37
CA ALA A 111 -10.04 -18.49 1.27
C ALA A 111 -10.09 -19.25 -0.06
N LEU A 112 -9.21 -20.23 -0.26
CA LEU A 112 -9.16 -21.09 -1.44
C LEU A 112 -10.08 -22.31 -1.39
N LYS A 113 -10.78 -22.55 -0.28
CA LYS A 113 -11.62 -23.74 -0.09
C LYS A 113 -10.85 -25.06 -0.17
N ILE A 114 -9.53 -25.03 0.06
CA ILE A 114 -8.69 -26.22 0.12
C ILE A 114 -8.78 -26.85 1.51
N TRP A 115 -8.62 -26.03 2.55
CA TRP A 115 -8.69 -26.47 3.94
C TRP A 115 -9.49 -25.46 4.77
N GLU A 116 -10.78 -25.76 4.95
CA GLU A 116 -11.67 -24.90 5.72
C GLU A 116 -11.45 -25.08 7.22
N THR A 117 -11.33 -23.97 7.95
CA THR A 117 -11.15 -24.00 9.41
C THR A 117 -12.18 -23.13 10.11
N THR A 118 -12.56 -23.54 11.32
CA THR A 118 -13.54 -22.80 12.13
C THR A 118 -12.98 -21.48 12.66
N TRP A 119 -11.65 -21.40 12.87
CA TRP A 119 -10.97 -20.22 13.37
C TRP A 119 -10.65 -19.18 12.31
N ALA A 120 -10.65 -19.53 11.01
CA ALA A 120 -10.30 -18.60 9.93
C ALA A 120 -11.20 -17.36 9.91
N LYS A 121 -12.50 -17.53 10.19
CA LYS A 121 -13.45 -16.39 10.27
C LYS A 121 -13.06 -15.40 11.36
N GLN A 122 -12.64 -15.89 12.52
CA GLN A 122 -12.20 -15.03 13.62
C GLN A 122 -10.90 -14.32 13.27
N VAL A 123 -9.92 -15.05 12.73
CA VAL A 123 -8.65 -14.47 12.29
C VAL A 123 -8.84 -13.42 11.19
N PHE A 124 -9.81 -13.63 10.29
CA PHE A 124 -10.19 -12.65 9.29
C PHE A 124 -10.78 -11.37 9.92
N ILE A 125 -11.62 -11.49 10.95
CA ILE A 125 -12.14 -10.32 11.68
C ILE A 125 -11.01 -9.58 12.39
N GLU A 126 -10.12 -10.30 13.08
CA GLU A 126 -8.99 -9.69 13.78
C GLU A 126 -8.02 -9.00 12.80
N SER A 127 -7.81 -9.56 11.61
CA SER A 127 -6.98 -8.93 10.59
C SER A 127 -7.56 -7.58 10.13
N TYR A 128 -8.88 -7.50 9.96
CA TYR A 128 -9.56 -6.24 9.61
C TYR A 128 -9.49 -5.20 10.73
N LYS A 129 -9.52 -5.63 12.00
CA LYS A 129 -9.29 -4.72 13.14
C LYS A 129 -7.88 -4.15 13.13
N LEU A 130 -6.87 -4.99 12.92
CA LEU A 130 -5.47 -4.54 12.82
C LEU A 130 -5.25 -3.59 11.64
N TRP A 131 -5.92 -3.86 10.51
CA TRP A 131 -5.90 -2.94 9.38
C TRP A 131 -6.51 -1.58 9.73
N PHE A 132 -7.67 -1.57 10.39
CA PHE A 132 -8.31 -0.35 10.87
C PHE A 132 -7.39 0.44 11.80
N TYR A 133 -6.77 -0.22 12.80
CA TYR A 133 -5.84 0.44 13.73
C TYR A 133 -4.58 0.98 13.03
N GLY A 134 -4.04 0.26 12.04
CA GLY A 134 -2.93 0.75 11.23
C GLY A 134 -3.30 2.04 10.46
N LEU A 135 -4.52 2.12 9.95
CA LEU A 135 -5.04 3.31 9.27
C LEU A 135 -5.31 4.48 10.23
N THR A 136 -5.80 4.22 11.44
CA THR A 136 -6.02 5.29 12.44
C THR A 136 -4.70 5.91 12.89
N PHE A 137 -3.68 5.09 13.17
CA PHE A 137 -2.33 5.61 13.46
C PHE A 137 -1.76 6.42 12.31
N TYR A 138 -2.04 6.00 11.07
CA TYR A 138 -1.62 6.78 9.92
C TYR A 138 -2.33 8.12 9.77
N LEU A 139 -3.64 8.15 9.96
CA LEU A 139 -4.41 9.40 9.95
C LEU A 139 -3.90 10.34 11.04
N ALA A 140 -3.69 9.83 12.25
CA ALA A 140 -3.13 10.60 13.35
C ALA A 140 -1.74 11.17 13.00
N ALA A 141 -0.85 10.37 12.40
CA ALA A 141 0.48 10.82 11.97
C ALA A 141 0.41 11.91 10.88
N THR A 142 -0.54 11.78 9.95
CA THR A 142 -0.72 12.74 8.84
C THR A 142 -1.28 14.06 9.36
N VAL A 143 -2.27 14.02 10.26
CA VAL A 143 -2.82 15.19 10.93
C VAL A 143 -1.77 15.88 11.79
N TRP A 144 -0.98 15.11 12.54
CA TRP A 144 0.11 15.65 13.36
C TRP A 144 1.13 16.44 12.52
N GLN A 145 1.53 15.91 11.36
CA GLN A 145 2.42 16.60 10.43
C GLN A 145 1.77 17.85 9.82
N LEU A 146 0.46 17.80 9.53
CA LEU A 146 -0.27 18.93 8.95
C LEU A 146 -0.43 20.10 9.93
N LEU A 147 -0.53 19.79 11.23
CA LEU A 147 -0.65 20.77 12.31
C LEU A 147 0.67 21.46 12.66
N GLY A 148 1.81 21.00 12.13
CA GLY A 148 3.11 21.68 12.30
C GLY A 148 3.61 21.75 13.74
N LEU A 149 3.15 20.87 14.63
CA LEU A 149 3.59 20.79 16.02
C LEU A 149 5.11 20.47 16.07
N PRO A 150 5.86 21.02 17.06
CA PRO A 150 7.32 21.11 17.04
C PRO A 150 7.97 19.73 16.83
N GLY A 151 8.60 19.57 15.68
CA GLY A 151 9.11 18.32 15.11
C GLY A 151 9.21 18.34 13.58
N THR A 152 8.84 19.46 12.95
CA THR A 152 8.93 19.67 11.49
C THR A 152 10.04 20.68 11.19
N PRO A 153 11.22 20.27 10.69
CA PRO A 153 12.10 21.22 10.03
C PRO A 153 11.54 21.49 8.62
N GLY A 154 10.88 22.62 8.48
CA GLY A 154 10.56 23.22 7.18
C GLY A 154 11.73 24.08 6.68
N ASN A 155 12.08 23.87 5.41
CA ASN A 155 12.87 24.72 4.52
C ASN A 155 14.29 25.18 4.94
N THR A 156 15.29 24.69 4.21
CA THR A 156 16.37 25.55 3.70
C THR A 156 16.69 25.21 2.25
N THR A 157 16.76 26.27 1.46
CA THR A 157 17.05 26.39 0.03
C THR A 157 18.43 25.88 -0.38
N ALA A 158 18.50 25.36 -1.61
CA ALA A 158 19.62 25.44 -2.57
C ALA A 158 21.00 24.87 -2.17
N ALA A 159 21.35 23.72 -2.74
CA ALA A 159 22.69 23.47 -3.28
C ALA A 159 22.70 22.23 -4.19
N SER A 160 22.79 22.51 -5.49
CA SER A 160 23.49 21.75 -6.53
C SER A 160 24.05 20.38 -6.12
N SER A 161 23.46 19.33 -6.68
CA SER A 161 24.12 18.06 -6.93
C SER A 161 25.46 18.25 -7.63
N LYS A 162 26.57 17.90 -6.98
CA LYS A 162 27.80 17.51 -7.66
C LYS A 162 28.49 16.39 -6.89
N SER A 163 28.59 15.28 -7.61
CA SER A 163 29.38 14.08 -7.35
C SER A 163 30.82 14.36 -6.94
N THR A 164 31.35 13.56 -6.01
CA THR A 164 32.75 13.07 -5.94
C THR A 164 32.70 11.78 -5.13
N SER A 165 32.71 10.58 -5.73
CA SER A 165 33.88 9.83 -6.22
C SER A 165 34.95 9.57 -5.15
N SER A 166 35.20 8.30 -4.86
CA SER A 166 36.54 7.80 -4.59
C SER A 166 36.74 6.44 -5.26
N SER A 167 37.64 6.48 -6.24
CA SER A 167 38.35 5.42 -6.96
C SER A 167 39.07 4.47 -5.96
N GLU A 168 39.52 3.24 -6.25
CA GLU A 168 40.29 2.82 -7.43
C GLU A 168 40.57 1.29 -7.47
N LYS A 169 40.42 0.68 -8.68
CA LYS A 169 41.12 -0.44 -9.39
C LYS A 169 41.64 -1.71 -8.65
N THR A 170 41.64 -2.94 -9.19
CA THR A 170 42.07 -3.46 -10.53
C THR A 170 41.57 -4.91 -10.80
N SER A 171 41.22 -5.21 -12.07
CA SER A 171 41.18 -6.46 -12.90
C SER A 171 41.07 -7.88 -12.27
N SER A 172 40.46 -8.90 -12.88
CA SER A 172 40.40 -9.29 -14.30
C SER A 172 39.33 -10.38 -14.61
N ASN A 173 38.75 -10.30 -15.81
CA ASN A 173 38.43 -11.38 -16.77
C ASN A 173 37.32 -12.45 -16.49
N GLY A 174 36.49 -12.68 -17.53
CA GLY A 174 35.98 -14.01 -17.88
C GLY A 174 34.48 -14.31 -17.68
N ASN A 175 33.73 -14.25 -18.79
CA ASN A 175 32.37 -14.76 -19.05
C ASN A 175 31.79 -15.84 -18.12
N ALA A 176 30.51 -15.71 -17.75
CA ALA A 176 29.45 -16.68 -18.08
C ALA A 176 28.08 -16.17 -17.58
N ALA A 177 27.06 -16.41 -18.39
CA ALA A 177 25.67 -16.02 -18.18
C ALA A 177 25.03 -16.67 -16.94
N ALA A 178 23.90 -16.07 -16.53
CA ALA A 178 22.92 -16.52 -15.52
C ALA A 178 23.16 -16.06 -14.06
N ALA A 179 22.87 -14.79 -13.75
CA ALA A 179 22.58 -14.34 -12.36
C ALA A 179 22.01 -12.89 -12.28
N ALA A 180 21.05 -12.51 -13.14
CA ALA A 180 20.53 -11.13 -13.20
C ALA A 180 19.02 -11.01 -12.93
N ALA A 181 18.51 -11.66 -11.88
CA ALA A 181 17.08 -11.66 -11.57
C ALA A 181 16.71 -11.45 -10.08
N GLU A 182 17.62 -10.96 -9.23
CA GLU A 182 17.33 -10.76 -7.81
C GLU A 182 17.88 -9.42 -7.29
N LYS A 183 17.18 -8.31 -7.59
CA LYS A 183 17.30 -7.09 -6.76
C LYS A 183 16.16 -6.06 -6.86
N ASP A 184 15.03 -6.37 -7.48
CA ASP A 184 13.93 -5.42 -7.71
C ASP A 184 12.63 -5.72 -6.93
N THR A 185 12.71 -6.50 -5.85
CA THR A 185 11.54 -6.84 -4.99
C THR A 185 11.50 -6.03 -3.70
N LYS A 186 11.99 -4.79 -3.71
CA LYS A 186 11.94 -3.89 -2.55
C LYS A 186 11.21 -2.61 -2.91
N GLU A 187 9.90 -2.68 -2.96
CA GLU A 187 9.01 -1.60 -2.53
C GLU A 187 7.57 -1.98 -2.86
N ASN A 188 6.65 -1.39 -2.11
CA ASN A 188 5.25 -1.17 -2.47
C ASN A 188 4.23 -2.26 -2.05
N ALA A 189 4.03 -2.41 -0.74
CA ALA A 189 2.75 -1.96 -0.16
C ALA A 189 2.91 -0.77 0.80
N ALA A 190 4.16 -0.47 1.17
CA ALA A 190 4.52 0.65 2.01
C ALA A 190 4.60 2.01 1.29
N ALA A 191 4.71 2.00 -0.03
CA ALA A 191 5.27 3.14 -0.76
C ALA A 191 4.35 4.33 -1.03
N VAL A 192 3.08 4.29 -0.60
CA VAL A 192 2.21 5.48 -0.73
C VAL A 192 2.43 6.44 0.43
N LEU A 193 2.86 5.96 1.60
CA LEU A 193 2.72 6.72 2.83
C LEU A 193 4.07 6.81 3.57
N GLY A 194 4.80 7.89 3.29
CA GLY A 194 5.74 8.48 4.25
C GLY A 194 7.19 8.03 4.25
N LYS A 195 7.92 8.07 3.13
CA LYS A 195 9.38 8.36 3.22
C LYS A 195 9.55 9.88 3.34
N GLY A 196 9.87 10.32 4.55
CA GLY A 196 9.96 11.72 4.95
C GLY A 196 11.24 12.39 4.46
N ALA A 197 11.06 13.39 3.61
CA ALA A 197 11.94 14.55 3.44
C ALA A 197 11.09 15.62 2.71
N GLY A 198 10.80 16.74 3.39
CA GLY A 198 10.04 17.88 2.83
C GLY A 198 8.67 17.53 2.23
N VAL A 199 7.75 17.00 3.03
CA VAL A 199 6.42 16.62 2.52
C VAL A 199 5.60 17.88 2.23
N SER A 200 5.23 18.09 0.96
CA SER A 200 4.35 19.20 0.58
C SER A 200 2.97 19.03 1.23
N ARG A 201 2.34 20.15 1.65
CA ARG A 201 0.98 20.13 2.21
C ARG A 201 -0.01 19.40 1.30
N GLN A 202 0.14 19.55 -0.02
CA GLN A 202 -0.69 18.86 -1.01
C GLN A 202 -0.57 17.33 -0.93
N ARG A 203 0.65 16.80 -0.70
CA ARG A 203 0.86 15.37 -0.52
C ARG A 203 0.21 14.87 0.77
N LEU A 204 0.37 15.59 1.89
CA LEU A 204 -0.31 15.24 3.15
C LEU A 204 -1.83 15.26 3.02
N MET A 205 -2.40 16.22 2.29
CA MET A 205 -3.85 16.27 2.05
C MET A 205 -4.32 15.10 1.19
N LYS A 206 -3.57 14.75 0.14
CA LYS A 206 -3.87 13.56 -0.68
C LYS A 206 -3.82 12.28 0.16
N ASP A 207 -2.78 12.14 0.98
CA ASP A 207 -2.59 11.02 1.89
C ASP A 207 -3.73 10.90 2.91
N LEU A 208 -4.20 12.04 3.44
CA LEU A 208 -5.35 12.11 4.33
C LEU A 208 -6.64 11.65 3.64
N VAL A 209 -6.89 12.11 2.41
CA VAL A 209 -8.06 11.68 1.62
C VAL A 209 -8.02 10.19 1.33
N VAL A 210 -6.87 9.67 0.90
CA VAL A 210 -6.67 8.25 0.62
C VAL A 210 -6.92 7.41 1.87
N ALA A 211 -6.33 7.79 3.00
CA ALA A 211 -6.51 7.07 4.25
C ALA A 211 -7.94 7.15 4.80
N GLY A 212 -8.60 8.31 4.65
CA GLY A 212 -10.00 8.50 5.02
C GLY A 212 -10.96 7.70 4.14
N CYS A 213 -10.62 7.46 2.87
CA CYS A 213 -11.39 6.58 2.00
C CYS A 213 -11.15 5.10 2.35
N ASP A 214 -9.91 4.74 2.63
CA ASP A 214 -9.54 3.34 2.90
C ASP A 214 -10.02 2.84 4.26
N ILE A 215 -10.20 3.72 5.26
CA ILE A 215 -10.72 3.34 6.59
C ILE A 215 -12.18 2.87 6.55
N LEU A 216 -12.93 3.29 5.53
CA LEU A 216 -14.31 2.85 5.34
C LEU A 216 -14.41 1.36 5.03
N ILE A 217 -13.40 0.78 4.37
CA ILE A 217 -13.41 -0.63 3.97
C ILE A 217 -13.38 -1.56 5.20
N PRO A 218 -12.40 -1.45 6.13
CA PRO A 218 -12.45 -2.25 7.34
C PRO A 218 -13.55 -1.79 8.30
N GLY A 219 -13.85 -0.49 8.36
CA GLY A 219 -14.90 0.04 9.23
C GLY A 219 -16.28 -0.52 8.90
N SER A 220 -16.65 -0.61 7.61
CA SER A 220 -17.93 -1.18 7.19
C SER A 220 -17.95 -2.70 7.32
N THR A 221 -16.83 -3.37 7.03
CA THR A 221 -16.74 -4.84 7.14
C THR A 221 -16.86 -5.32 8.59
N LEU A 222 -16.36 -4.53 9.54
CA LEU A 222 -16.49 -4.79 10.98
C LEU A 222 -17.84 -4.36 11.57
N GLY A 223 -18.68 -3.65 10.79
CA GLY A 223 -19.93 -3.08 11.26
C GLY A 223 -19.77 -1.88 12.20
N TRP A 224 -18.58 -1.25 12.22
CA TRP A 224 -18.31 -0.06 13.05
C TRP A 224 -18.79 1.23 12.40
N ILE A 225 -18.86 1.26 11.07
CA ILE A 225 -19.33 2.41 10.30
C ILE A 225 -20.44 1.93 9.36
N ASP A 226 -21.63 2.49 9.50
CA ASP A 226 -22.75 2.18 8.61
C ASP A 226 -22.61 2.98 7.30
N VAL A 227 -22.13 2.30 6.27
CA VAL A 227 -21.89 2.88 4.93
C VAL A 227 -22.37 1.89 3.89
N SER A 228 -23.08 2.39 2.87
CA SER A 228 -23.54 1.54 1.79
C SER A 228 -22.38 0.91 1.02
N PHE A 229 -22.55 -0.34 0.59
CA PHE A 229 -21.54 -1.08 -0.18
C PHE A 229 -21.09 -0.31 -1.44
N LEU A 230 -22.03 0.38 -2.11
CA LEU A 230 -21.73 1.21 -3.28
C LEU A 230 -20.75 2.35 -2.95
N THR A 231 -20.92 2.98 -1.78
CA THR A 231 -20.02 4.06 -1.34
C THR A 231 -18.62 3.51 -1.09
N VAL A 232 -18.50 2.38 -0.39
CA VAL A 232 -17.22 1.72 -0.11
C VAL A 232 -16.51 1.30 -1.41
N ALA A 233 -17.25 0.76 -2.38
CA ALA A 233 -16.71 0.41 -3.68
C ALA A 233 -16.23 1.65 -4.46
N SER A 234 -17.01 2.75 -4.41
CA SER A 234 -16.67 4.01 -5.10
C SER A 234 -15.45 4.68 -4.49
N THR A 235 -15.32 4.68 -3.16
CA THR A 235 -14.13 5.22 -2.49
C THR A 235 -12.90 4.36 -2.76
N ALA A 236 -13.05 3.04 -2.90
CA ALA A 236 -11.97 2.16 -3.32
C ALA A 236 -11.51 2.43 -4.77
N VAL A 237 -12.42 2.78 -5.69
CA VAL A 237 -12.05 3.25 -7.04
C VAL A 237 -11.23 4.54 -6.94
N LEU A 238 -11.73 5.54 -6.18
CA LEU A 238 -11.05 6.83 -6.00
C LEU A 238 -9.63 6.65 -5.46
N THR A 239 -9.47 5.88 -4.37
CA THR A 239 -8.14 5.60 -3.81
C THR A 239 -7.23 4.92 -4.84
N SER A 240 -7.74 3.93 -5.57
CA SER A 240 -6.92 3.18 -6.54
C SER A 240 -6.41 4.06 -7.69
N VAL A 241 -7.20 5.05 -8.12
CA VAL A 241 -6.77 6.04 -9.11
C VAL A 241 -5.72 6.97 -8.52
N LEU A 242 -5.95 7.52 -7.33
CA LEU A 242 -5.02 8.45 -6.67
C LEU A 242 -3.67 7.80 -6.39
N VAL A 243 -3.68 6.60 -5.81
CA VAL A 243 -2.48 5.80 -5.54
C VAL A 243 -1.83 5.35 -6.85
N GLY A 244 -2.64 5.03 -7.85
CA GLY A 244 -2.17 4.62 -9.17
C GLY A 244 -1.35 5.70 -9.85
N GLN A 245 -1.76 6.97 -9.74
CA GLN A 245 -1.02 8.12 -10.28
C GLN A 245 0.37 8.26 -9.64
N ASP A 246 0.49 8.09 -8.32
CA ASP A 246 1.80 8.21 -7.64
C ASP A 246 2.73 7.06 -8.02
N ARG A 247 2.19 5.83 -8.04
CA ARG A 247 2.94 4.64 -8.48
C ARG A 247 3.36 4.79 -9.95
N TRP A 248 2.48 5.33 -10.78
CA TRP A 248 2.77 5.56 -12.19
C TRP A 248 3.93 6.52 -12.37
N ALA A 249 3.88 7.70 -11.73
CA ALA A 249 4.98 8.67 -11.78
C ALA A 249 6.31 8.03 -11.36
N LYS A 250 6.31 7.35 -10.21
CA LYS A 250 7.48 6.67 -9.66
C LYS A 250 8.08 5.61 -10.62
N ILE A 251 7.24 4.75 -11.21
CA ILE A 251 7.68 3.70 -12.13
C ILE A 251 8.24 4.30 -13.43
N GLN A 252 7.71 5.44 -13.89
CA GLN A 252 8.25 6.13 -15.06
C GLN A 252 9.49 6.99 -14.74
N GLY A 253 9.97 7.02 -13.50
CA GLY A 253 11.10 7.85 -13.07
C GLY A 253 10.79 9.34 -13.06
N ARG A 254 9.53 9.72 -12.80
CA ARG A 254 9.05 11.10 -12.71
C ARG A 254 8.72 11.49 -11.26
#